data_AF-A0A942I0L7-F1
#
_entry.id   AF-A0A942I0L7-F1
#
_cell.length_a   1.000
_cell.length_b   1.000
_cell.length_c   1.000
_cell.angle_alpha   90.00
_cell.angle_beta   90.00
_cell.angle_gamma   90.00
#
_symmetry.space_group_name_H-M   'P 1'
#
loop_
_entity.id
_entity.type
_entity.pdbx_description
1 polymer ?
#
loop_
_entity_poly.entity_id
_entity_poly.type
_entity_poly.pdbx_seq_one_letter_code
_entity_poly.pdbx_strand_id
1 'polypeptide(L)'
;MTNSHKGQLELGIQRLQEKDRNHHLGGRSFYFFDFDDNIAFLSTPLILFHKTTGEELRVGSGEYAKIHSIIGEPGPFQDYEVRFDDETGTYRNFRDINISDIEKLEGKKQIFVQDLAEALGFPDVQWKGPSWQCFYHATFNRRPISVITARGHHPETLKAGIQLFVDRQFLPHEPNYLSVFPVNHKATRHVLGDANLTMNAAQLKQKAIRASVERALEVYGHSPHHRFGMSDDDPKNIQLIAEEMIRLKADYPEMSFFLIATHDGNFVKHEITRHGTEPKVGDSVSVNQLNLFDVDRHKS
;
A
#
# COMPACT_ATOMS: atom_id res chain seq x y z
N MET A 1 -14.82 28.62 -11.54
CA MET A 1 -15.53 27.46 -12.11
C MET A 1 -14.67 26.24 -11.82
N THR A 2 -15.01 25.49 -10.77
CA THR A 2 -14.24 24.34 -10.30
C THR A 2 -14.59 23.13 -11.15
N ASN A 3 -13.62 22.67 -11.95
CA ASN A 3 -13.76 21.49 -12.78
C ASN A 3 -13.82 20.27 -11.84
N SER A 4 -15.03 19.75 -11.60
CA SER A 4 -15.24 18.49 -10.90
C SER A 4 -14.73 17.37 -11.80
N HIS A 5 -13.61 16.75 -11.41
CA HIS A 5 -13.15 15.52 -12.04
C HIS A 5 -14.24 14.46 -11.85
N LYS A 6 -14.92 14.08 -12.93
CA LYS A 6 -15.88 12.96 -12.99
C LYS A 6 -15.16 11.61 -12.93
N GLY A 7 -14.37 11.39 -11.88
CA GLY A 7 -13.88 10.06 -11.49
C GLY A 7 -14.65 9.60 -10.25
N GLN A 8 -14.93 8.29 -10.19
CA GLN A 8 -15.57 7.53 -9.09
C GLN A 8 -16.35 8.40 -8.07
N LEU A 9 -17.66 8.57 -8.32
CA LEU A 9 -18.62 9.37 -7.54
C LEU A 9 -18.33 9.37 -6.03
N GLU A 10 -17.89 10.52 -5.51
CA GLU A 10 -17.84 10.79 -4.07
C GLU A 10 -19.06 11.66 -3.70
N LEU A 11 -20.03 11.07 -2.99
CA LEU A 11 -21.16 11.81 -2.44
C LEU A 11 -20.63 12.72 -1.32
N GLY A 12 -20.87 14.03 -1.43
CA GLY A 12 -20.41 15.08 -0.51
C GLY A 12 -21.05 15.03 0.88
N ILE A 13 -20.95 13.91 1.58
CA ILE A 13 -21.35 13.75 2.98
C ILE A 13 -20.24 14.34 3.85
N GLN A 14 -20.60 15.29 4.71
CA GLN A 14 -19.66 15.90 5.65
C GLN A 14 -19.24 14.86 6.70
N ARG A 15 -18.07 14.23 6.51
CA ARG A 15 -17.48 13.31 7.49
C ARG A 15 -17.02 14.09 8.73
N LEU A 16 -17.29 13.56 9.92
CA LEU A 16 -16.79 14.11 11.18
C LEU A 16 -15.47 13.42 11.56
N GLN A 17 -14.53 14.19 12.11
CA GLN A 17 -13.30 13.61 12.63
C GLN A 17 -13.58 12.81 13.90
N GLU A 18 -12.96 11.63 13.98
CA GLU A 18 -13.10 10.67 15.06
C GLU A 18 -11.82 10.60 15.88
N LYS A 19 -11.95 10.51 17.21
CA LYS A 19 -10.82 10.19 18.10
C LYS A 19 -10.41 8.73 17.95
N ASP A 20 -9.19 8.38 18.35
CA ASP A 20 -8.79 6.98 18.42
C ASP A 20 -9.75 6.22 19.32
N ARG A 21 -10.09 4.97 18.97
CA ARG A 21 -11.06 4.15 19.73
C ARG A 21 -10.72 4.08 21.23
N ASN A 22 -9.42 3.98 21.54
CA ASN A 22 -8.92 3.91 22.91
C ASN A 22 -8.21 5.20 23.35
N HIS A 23 -8.51 6.35 22.74
CA HIS A 23 -7.84 7.62 23.04
C HIS A 23 -7.93 7.99 24.53
N HIS A 24 -9.09 7.75 25.15
CA HIS A 24 -9.34 7.99 26.57
C HIS A 24 -8.51 7.11 27.52
N LEU A 25 -7.91 6.03 27.00
CA LEU A 25 -7.01 5.12 27.72
C LEU A 25 -5.53 5.36 27.32
N GLY A 26 -5.23 6.45 26.63
CA GLY A 26 -3.91 6.74 26.08
C GLY A 26 -3.53 5.89 24.87
N GLY A 27 -4.48 5.14 24.29
CA GLY A 27 -4.25 4.32 23.10
C GLY A 27 -4.33 5.11 21.79
N ARG A 28 -3.54 4.69 20.80
CA ARG A 28 -3.53 5.19 19.41
C ARG A 28 -3.85 4.07 18.43
N SER A 29 -4.45 4.40 17.29
CA SER A 29 -4.72 3.46 16.19
C SER A 29 -3.76 3.74 15.05
N PHE A 30 -2.87 2.79 14.78
CA PHE A 30 -1.85 2.83 13.73
C PHE A 30 -2.30 2.02 12.53
N TYR A 31 -2.09 2.57 11.33
CA TYR A 31 -2.52 1.95 10.08
C TYR A 31 -1.32 1.74 9.17
N PHE A 32 -1.13 0.50 8.75
CA PHE A 32 -0.07 0.08 7.85
C PHE A 32 -0.71 -0.32 6.52
N PHE A 33 -0.08 0.06 5.41
CA PHE A 33 -0.61 -0.18 4.08
C PHE A 33 0.49 -0.64 3.13
N ASP A 34 0.19 -1.66 2.31
CA ASP A 34 0.85 -1.76 1.00
C ASP A 34 0.32 -0.67 0.07
N PHE A 35 1.18 -0.14 -0.80
CA PHE A 35 0.78 0.93 -1.72
C PHE A 35 0.21 0.37 -3.01
N ASP A 36 1.00 -0.44 -3.70
CA ASP A 36 0.69 -0.99 -5.02
C ASP A 36 -0.45 -1.99 -4.92
N ASP A 37 -1.40 -1.89 -5.85
CA ASP A 37 -2.59 -2.74 -5.97
C ASP A 37 -3.56 -2.71 -4.75
N ASN A 38 -3.17 -2.02 -3.67
CA ASN A 38 -3.91 -1.92 -2.42
C ASN A 38 -4.42 -0.49 -2.13
N ILE A 39 -3.55 0.53 -2.10
CA ILE A 39 -3.98 1.94 -2.04
C ILE A 39 -4.34 2.42 -3.45
N ALA A 40 -3.49 2.13 -4.43
CA ALA A 40 -3.66 2.60 -5.80
C ALA A 40 -3.16 1.59 -6.84
N PHE A 41 -3.91 1.49 -7.94
CA PHE A 41 -3.49 0.80 -9.16
C PHE A 41 -2.68 1.76 -10.02
N LEU A 42 -1.45 1.37 -10.37
CA LEU A 42 -0.56 2.16 -11.22
C LEU A 42 -0.22 1.38 -12.48
N SER A 43 -0.03 2.11 -13.59
CA SER A 43 0.38 1.58 -14.88
C SER A 43 1.88 1.27 -14.99
N THR A 44 2.64 1.35 -13.88
CA THR A 44 4.08 1.11 -13.86
C THR A 44 4.38 -0.30 -14.41
N PRO A 45 5.05 -0.42 -15.58
CA PRO A 45 5.30 -1.72 -16.16
C PRO A 45 6.57 -2.37 -15.59
N LEU A 46 6.52 -3.68 -15.36
CA LEU A 46 7.71 -4.52 -15.26
C LEU A 46 8.17 -4.93 -16.67
N ILE A 47 9.47 -5.17 -16.82
CA ILE A 47 10.08 -5.48 -18.12
C ILE A 47 10.63 -6.90 -18.12
N LEU A 48 10.08 -7.77 -18.96
CA LEU A 48 10.65 -9.08 -19.25
C LEU A 48 11.51 -9.00 -20.51
N PHE A 49 12.54 -9.82 -20.58
CA PHE A 49 13.49 -9.80 -21.70
C PHE A 49 13.47 -11.13 -22.43
N HIS A 50 13.35 -11.10 -23.75
CA HIS A 50 13.51 -12.30 -24.55
C HIS A 50 14.98 -12.77 -24.46
N LYS A 51 15.21 -14.04 -24.12
CA LYS A 51 16.53 -14.62 -23.81
C LYS A 51 17.54 -14.48 -24.96
N THR A 52 17.09 -14.59 -26.20
CA THR A 52 17.97 -14.52 -27.39
C THR A 52 18.03 -13.16 -28.07
N THR A 53 16.89 -12.52 -28.32
CA THR A 53 16.81 -11.23 -29.04
C THR A 53 17.01 -10.02 -28.13
N GLY A 54 16.78 -10.17 -26.82
CA GLY A 54 16.77 -9.06 -25.87
C GLY A 54 15.54 -8.16 -25.98
N GLU A 55 14.54 -8.52 -26.79
CA GLU A 55 13.31 -7.75 -26.93
C GLU A 55 12.56 -7.63 -25.59
N GLU A 56 12.01 -6.45 -25.33
CA GLU A 56 11.34 -6.12 -24.09
C GLU A 56 9.84 -6.39 -24.18
N LEU A 57 9.32 -7.16 -23.23
CA LEU A 57 7.90 -7.35 -23.00
C LEU A 57 7.49 -6.61 -21.74
N ARG A 58 6.53 -5.68 -21.87
CA ARG A 58 5.97 -4.92 -20.74
C ARG A 58 4.81 -5.69 -20.13
N VAL A 59 4.84 -5.89 -18.82
CA VAL A 59 3.78 -6.55 -18.05
C VAL A 59 3.38 -5.70 -16.85
N GLY A 60 2.09 -5.67 -16.52
CA GLY A 60 1.60 -4.95 -15.32
C GLY A 60 1.92 -5.71 -14.03
N SER A 61 1.85 -5.05 -12.86
CA SER A 61 2.09 -5.68 -11.55
C SER A 61 1.16 -6.87 -11.29
N GLY A 62 -0.15 -6.70 -11.51
CA GLY A 62 -1.13 -7.77 -11.33
C GLY A 62 -1.00 -8.92 -12.33
N GLU A 63 -0.49 -8.68 -13.53
CA GLU A 63 -0.15 -9.74 -14.49
C GLU A 63 1.11 -10.48 -14.02
N TYR A 64 2.15 -9.75 -13.65
CA TYR A 64 3.41 -10.29 -13.15
C TYR A 64 3.20 -11.20 -11.92
N ALA A 65 2.31 -10.80 -10.99
CA ALA A 65 1.94 -11.61 -9.84
C ALA A 65 1.45 -13.02 -10.23
N LYS A 66 0.80 -13.17 -11.38
CA LYS A 66 0.28 -14.45 -11.90
C LYS A 66 1.33 -15.26 -12.65
N ILE A 67 2.25 -14.61 -13.36
CA ILE A 67 3.17 -15.29 -14.29
C ILE A 67 4.61 -15.44 -13.76
N HIS A 68 5.04 -14.69 -12.75
CA HIS A 68 6.46 -14.63 -12.36
C HIS A 68 7.08 -16.00 -12.03
N SER A 69 6.30 -16.93 -11.48
CA SER A 69 6.78 -18.27 -11.11
C SER A 69 6.98 -19.22 -12.31
N ILE A 70 6.48 -18.86 -13.49
CA ILE A 70 6.58 -19.66 -14.72
C ILE A 70 7.44 -18.99 -15.81
N ILE A 71 8.04 -17.83 -15.52
CA ILE A 71 8.94 -17.16 -16.46
C ILE A 71 10.19 -18.03 -16.65
N GLY A 72 10.52 -18.32 -17.91
CA GLY A 72 11.65 -19.14 -18.27
C GLY A 72 11.40 -20.65 -18.21
N GLU A 73 10.25 -21.09 -17.69
CA GLU A 73 9.78 -22.48 -17.67
C GLU A 73 9.01 -22.84 -18.95
N PRO A 74 8.91 -24.12 -19.35
CA PRO A 74 8.16 -24.54 -20.53
C PRO A 74 6.73 -23.97 -20.57
N GLY A 75 6.41 -23.21 -21.61
CA GLY A 75 5.13 -22.50 -21.70
C GLY A 75 5.24 -21.14 -22.42
N PRO A 76 4.21 -20.29 -22.33
CA PRO A 76 4.15 -19.01 -23.05
C PRO A 76 5.30 -18.04 -22.75
N PHE A 77 5.93 -18.17 -21.58
CA PHE A 77 7.02 -17.31 -21.13
C PHE A 77 8.37 -18.03 -21.07
N GLN A 78 8.51 -19.19 -21.73
CA GLN A 78 9.74 -19.99 -21.71
C GLN A 78 10.96 -19.24 -22.25
N ASP A 79 10.74 -18.35 -23.23
CA ASP A 79 11.78 -17.62 -23.93
C ASP A 79 12.07 -16.27 -23.28
N TYR A 80 11.46 -15.98 -22.12
CA TYR A 80 11.65 -14.74 -21.37
C TYR A 80 12.43 -14.97 -20.07
N GLU A 81 13.09 -13.92 -19.60
CA GLU A 81 13.84 -13.91 -18.34
C GLU A 81 13.58 -12.64 -17.52
N VAL A 82 13.84 -12.77 -16.21
CA VAL A 82 13.89 -11.65 -15.26
C VAL A 82 15.34 -11.20 -15.12
N ARG A 83 15.59 -9.89 -15.27
CA ARG A 83 16.91 -9.28 -15.04
C ARG A 83 16.86 -8.43 -13.78
N PHE A 84 17.82 -8.62 -12.87
CA PHE A 84 17.82 -7.97 -11.55
C PHE A 84 18.63 -6.69 -11.48
N ASP A 85 19.20 -6.23 -12.59
CA ASP A 85 19.89 -4.94 -12.63
C ASP A 85 18.94 -3.79 -12.31
N ASP A 86 19.37 -2.86 -11.45
CA ASP A 86 18.50 -1.81 -10.91
C ASP A 86 18.17 -0.74 -11.96
N GLU A 87 19.08 -0.49 -12.91
CA GLU A 87 18.94 0.59 -13.89
C GLU A 87 18.32 0.11 -15.21
N THR A 88 18.65 -1.12 -15.61
CA THR A 88 18.30 -1.67 -16.92
C THR A 88 17.40 -2.90 -16.86
N GLY A 89 17.24 -3.52 -15.68
CA GLY A 89 16.51 -4.77 -15.49
C GLY A 89 14.99 -4.62 -15.35
N THR A 90 14.37 -5.72 -14.92
CA THR A 90 12.91 -5.90 -14.88
C THR A 90 12.19 -4.91 -14.00
N TYR A 91 12.83 -4.50 -12.90
CA TYR A 91 12.24 -3.62 -11.87
C TYR A 91 12.69 -2.17 -11.99
N ARG A 92 13.35 -1.76 -13.09
CA ARG A 92 13.92 -0.41 -13.23
C ARG A 92 12.89 0.72 -13.05
N ASN A 93 11.64 0.49 -13.48
CA ASN A 93 10.55 1.46 -13.33
C ASN A 93 9.99 1.54 -11.90
N PHE A 94 10.38 0.61 -11.03
CA PHE A 94 10.02 0.56 -9.61
C PHE A 94 11.09 1.21 -8.73
N ARG A 95 12.03 1.95 -9.32
CA ARG A 95 13.16 2.61 -8.66
C ARG A 95 13.29 4.06 -9.12
N ASP A 96 14.00 4.86 -8.34
CA ASP A 96 14.35 6.19 -8.79
C ASP A 96 15.32 6.12 -9.96
N ILE A 97 15.06 6.94 -10.96
CA ILE A 97 15.98 7.20 -12.06
C ILE A 97 16.87 8.39 -11.71
N ASN A 98 18.08 8.39 -12.25
CA ASN A 98 18.94 9.57 -12.17
C ASN A 98 18.36 10.66 -13.09
N ILE A 99 17.96 11.78 -12.51
CA ILE A 99 17.43 12.94 -13.23
C ILE A 99 18.37 14.11 -12.95
N SER A 100 19.01 14.61 -14.00
CA SER A 100 19.88 15.78 -13.92
C SER A 100 19.08 17.04 -13.55
N ASP A 101 19.76 18.06 -13.05
CA ASP A 101 19.08 19.31 -12.66
C ASP A 101 18.45 20.04 -13.86
N ILE A 102 19.05 19.91 -15.05
CA ILE A 102 18.47 20.42 -16.30
C ILE A 102 17.15 19.71 -16.60
N GLU A 103 17.11 18.38 -16.54
CA GLU A 103 15.88 17.63 -16.78
C GLU A 103 14.79 17.93 -15.73
N LYS A 104 15.17 18.17 -14.46
CA LYS A 104 14.21 18.62 -13.43
C LYS A 104 13.61 19.98 -13.77
N LEU A 105 14.42 20.91 -14.28
CA LEU A 105 13.95 22.24 -14.73
C LEU A 105 13.01 22.11 -15.94
N GLU A 106 13.23 21.13 -16.80
CA GLU A 106 12.32 20.79 -17.91
C GLU A 106 11.05 20.04 -17.44
N GLY A 107 10.91 19.81 -16.14
CA GLY A 107 9.73 19.20 -15.53
C GLY A 107 9.75 17.67 -15.47
N LYS A 108 10.89 17.02 -15.77
CA LYS A 108 11.03 15.57 -15.64
C LYS A 108 10.93 15.17 -14.16
N LYS A 109 9.99 14.26 -13.86
CA LYS A 109 9.76 13.71 -12.52
C LYS A 109 10.16 12.24 -12.45
N GLN A 110 10.26 11.69 -11.24
CA GLN A 110 10.42 10.25 -11.04
C GLN A 110 9.24 9.47 -11.62
N ILE A 111 9.48 8.26 -12.13
CA ILE A 111 8.47 7.42 -12.81
C ILE A 111 7.23 7.24 -11.94
N PHE A 112 7.40 6.90 -10.65
CA PHE A 112 6.29 6.79 -9.71
C PHE A 112 5.38 8.04 -9.66
N VAL A 113 5.98 9.23 -9.66
CA VAL A 113 5.24 10.50 -9.60
C VAL A 113 4.52 10.77 -10.93
N GLN A 114 5.13 10.39 -12.05
CA GLN A 114 4.51 10.49 -13.38
C GLN A 114 3.31 9.55 -13.51
N ASP A 115 3.49 8.26 -13.22
CA ASP A 115 2.44 7.23 -13.31
C ASP A 115 1.23 7.61 -12.44
N LEU A 116 1.48 8.12 -11.22
CA LEU A 116 0.41 8.56 -10.35
C LEU A 116 -0.28 9.82 -10.87
N ALA A 117 0.47 10.79 -11.41
CA ALA A 117 -0.10 11.98 -12.03
C ALA A 117 -0.98 11.65 -13.25
N GLU A 118 -0.58 10.66 -14.03
CA GLU A 118 -1.35 10.12 -15.17
C GLU A 118 -2.62 9.42 -14.69
N ALA A 119 -2.50 8.49 -13.74
CA ALA A 119 -3.64 7.76 -13.17
C ALA A 119 -4.72 8.70 -12.61
N LEU A 120 -4.30 9.81 -11.99
CA LEU A 120 -5.19 10.84 -11.46
C LEU A 120 -5.72 11.82 -12.53
N GLY A 121 -5.15 11.81 -13.74
CA GLY A 121 -5.45 12.77 -14.81
C GLY A 121 -6.59 12.34 -15.73
N PHE A 122 -6.85 11.03 -15.80
CA PHE A 122 -7.86 10.45 -16.69
C PHE A 122 -9.12 10.04 -15.92
N PRO A 123 -10.31 10.57 -16.27
CA PRO A 123 -11.57 10.24 -15.59
C PRO A 123 -11.93 8.75 -15.64
N ASP A 124 -11.54 8.06 -16.71
CA ASP A 124 -11.90 6.67 -16.99
C ASP A 124 -10.95 5.65 -16.35
N VAL A 125 -9.86 6.09 -15.70
CA VAL A 125 -8.92 5.21 -15.01
C VAL A 125 -9.40 4.97 -13.58
N GLN A 126 -9.78 3.72 -13.29
CA GLN A 126 -10.02 3.26 -11.92
C GLN A 126 -8.68 3.04 -11.22
N TRP A 127 -8.17 4.07 -10.56
CA TRP A 127 -6.89 4.01 -9.87
C TRP A 127 -7.02 3.68 -8.38
N LYS A 128 -8.20 3.81 -7.78
CA LYS A 128 -8.40 3.56 -6.34
C LYS A 128 -8.33 2.07 -6.05
N GLY A 129 -7.33 1.67 -5.26
CA GLY A 129 -7.20 0.31 -4.77
C GLY A 129 -8.26 -0.03 -3.71
N PRO A 130 -8.36 -1.31 -3.33
CA PRO A 130 -9.37 -1.80 -2.40
C PRO A 130 -9.26 -1.17 -1.00
N SER A 131 -8.06 -0.76 -0.56
CA SER A 131 -7.85 -0.08 0.73
C SER A 131 -7.92 1.44 0.66
N TRP A 132 -8.25 2.04 -0.48
CA TRP A 132 -8.31 3.51 -0.63
C TRP A 132 -9.17 4.17 0.45
N GLN A 133 -10.36 3.63 0.75
CA GLN A 133 -11.24 4.19 1.79
C GLN A 133 -10.63 4.11 3.19
N CYS A 134 -9.92 3.03 3.52
CA CYS A 134 -9.19 2.90 4.78
C CYS A 134 -8.04 3.91 4.86
N PHE A 135 -7.29 4.09 3.77
CA PHE A 135 -6.21 5.07 3.67
C PHE A 135 -6.72 6.51 3.81
N TYR A 136 -7.83 6.83 3.14
CA TYR A 136 -8.53 8.11 3.30
C TYR A 136 -8.97 8.31 4.75
N HIS A 137 -9.62 7.32 5.37
CA HIS A 137 -10.08 7.41 6.76
C HIS A 137 -8.92 7.66 7.72
N ALA A 138 -7.84 6.91 7.59
CA ALA A 138 -6.65 7.06 8.43
C ALA A 138 -6.04 8.45 8.26
N THR A 139 -5.95 8.93 7.01
CA THR A 139 -5.49 10.29 6.69
C THR A 139 -6.43 11.31 7.31
N PHE A 140 -7.70 11.37 6.92
CA PHE A 140 -8.69 12.34 7.41
C PHE A 140 -8.74 12.48 8.94
N ASN A 141 -8.56 11.38 9.68
CA ASN A 141 -8.55 11.34 11.14
C ASN A 141 -7.16 11.53 11.79
N ARG A 142 -6.14 11.90 11.01
CA ARG A 142 -4.75 12.15 11.45
C ARG A 142 -4.14 10.95 12.20
N ARG A 143 -4.53 9.74 11.81
CA ARG A 143 -3.97 8.49 12.36
C ARG A 143 -2.52 8.35 11.89
N PRO A 144 -1.60 7.86 12.74
CA PRO A 144 -0.24 7.59 12.29
C PRO A 144 -0.24 6.44 11.28
N ILE A 145 0.44 6.64 10.15
CA ILE A 145 0.41 5.75 8.99
C ILE A 145 1.81 5.25 8.64
N SER A 146 1.94 3.95 8.40
CA SER A 146 3.11 3.38 7.75
C SER A 146 2.78 2.91 6.34
N VAL A 147 3.56 3.33 5.36
CA VAL A 147 3.47 2.80 3.98
C VAL A 147 4.59 1.79 3.79
N ILE A 148 4.26 0.54 3.43
CA ILE A 148 5.19 -0.58 3.30
C ILE A 148 5.00 -1.21 1.92
N THR A 149 5.85 -0.87 0.96
CA THR A 149 5.69 -1.28 -0.46
C THR A 149 6.93 -2.02 -0.97
N ALA A 150 6.73 -2.94 -1.92
CA ALA A 150 7.81 -3.60 -2.67
C ALA A 150 8.56 -2.67 -3.64
N ARG A 151 8.18 -1.39 -3.78
CA ARG A 151 8.94 -0.41 -4.56
C ARG A 151 10.35 -0.20 -3.99
N GLY A 152 11.27 0.18 -4.88
CA GLY A 152 12.65 0.54 -4.58
C GLY A 152 12.96 2.03 -4.71
N HIS A 153 11.93 2.87 -4.91
CA HIS A 153 12.03 4.33 -4.89
C HIS A 153 12.47 4.85 -3.51
N HIS A 154 13.11 6.02 -3.46
CA HIS A 154 13.40 6.69 -2.21
C HIS A 154 12.09 7.04 -1.46
N PRO A 155 12.07 6.99 -0.11
CA PRO A 155 10.88 7.34 0.67
C PRO A 155 10.28 8.71 0.33
N GLU A 156 11.13 9.71 0.04
CA GLU A 156 10.67 11.05 -0.35
C GLU A 156 10.03 11.08 -1.74
N THR A 157 10.44 10.21 -2.68
CA THR A 157 9.74 10.04 -3.96
C THR A 157 8.33 9.51 -3.74
N LEU A 158 8.17 8.53 -2.83
CA LEU A 158 6.85 8.00 -2.50
C LEU A 158 5.94 9.04 -1.86
N LYS A 159 6.47 9.85 -0.92
CA LYS A 159 5.74 10.98 -0.33
C LYS A 159 5.35 12.02 -1.38
N ALA A 160 6.26 12.36 -2.30
CA ALA A 160 5.99 13.30 -3.39
C ALA A 160 4.87 12.80 -4.31
N GLY A 161 4.78 11.48 -4.56
CA GLY A 161 3.63 10.92 -5.26
C GLY A 161 2.35 11.04 -4.43
N ILE A 162 2.34 10.60 -3.17
CA ILE A 162 1.15 10.69 -2.30
C ILE A 162 0.66 12.14 -2.15
N GLN A 163 1.56 13.12 -2.16
CA GLN A 163 1.23 14.55 -2.14
C GLN A 163 0.34 14.95 -3.33
N LEU A 164 0.43 14.28 -4.48
CA LEU A 164 -0.48 14.52 -5.61
C LEU A 164 -1.94 14.24 -5.27
N PHE A 165 -2.23 13.29 -4.37
CA PHE A 165 -3.60 13.08 -3.91
C PHE A 165 -4.13 14.30 -3.13
N VAL A 166 -3.26 14.97 -2.38
CA VAL A 166 -3.61 16.19 -1.64
C VAL A 166 -3.77 17.36 -2.60
N ASP A 167 -2.80 17.55 -3.51
CA ASP A 167 -2.80 18.63 -4.49
C ASP A 167 -4.04 18.56 -5.41
N ARG A 168 -4.51 17.35 -5.71
CA ARG A 168 -5.72 17.08 -6.49
C ARG A 168 -6.98 16.85 -5.65
N GLN A 169 -6.93 17.13 -4.36
CA GLN A 169 -8.07 17.12 -3.43
C GLN A 169 -8.74 15.74 -3.23
N PHE A 170 -8.07 14.65 -3.58
CA PHE A 170 -8.48 13.29 -3.21
C PHE A 170 -8.18 12.97 -1.74
N LEU A 171 -7.19 13.63 -1.15
CA LEU A 171 -6.96 13.65 0.29
C LEU A 171 -7.15 15.07 0.83
N PRO A 172 -7.72 15.22 2.04
CA PRO A 172 -7.92 16.53 2.66
C PRO A 172 -6.61 17.19 3.10
N HIS A 173 -5.56 16.39 3.32
CA HIS A 173 -4.25 16.83 3.80
C HIS A 173 -3.24 15.68 3.71
N GLU A 174 -1.96 15.98 3.91
CA GLU A 174 -0.89 15.00 3.96
C GLU A 174 -1.10 13.95 5.09
N PRO A 175 -0.76 12.67 4.86
CA PRO A 175 -0.76 11.64 5.90
C PRO A 175 0.13 11.99 7.09
N ASN A 176 -0.28 11.57 8.29
CA ASN A 176 0.59 11.60 9.47
C ASN A 176 1.56 10.41 9.39
N TYR A 177 2.65 10.54 8.64
CA TYR A 177 3.60 9.45 8.43
C TYR A 177 4.29 9.06 9.74
N LEU A 178 4.08 7.80 10.16
CA LEU A 178 4.90 7.12 11.15
C LEU A 178 6.20 6.62 10.51
N SER A 179 6.09 5.99 9.34
CA SER A 179 7.22 5.48 8.54
C SER A 179 6.84 5.31 7.07
N VAL A 180 7.84 5.28 6.18
CA VAL A 180 7.68 4.92 4.77
C VAL A 180 8.80 3.95 4.41
N PHE A 181 8.45 2.68 4.18
CA PHE A 181 9.37 1.58 3.94
C PHE A 181 9.21 1.01 2.52
N PRO A 182 9.88 1.60 1.51
CA PRO A 182 10.10 0.96 0.22
C PRO A 182 11.12 -0.17 0.43
N VAL A 183 10.65 -1.40 0.54
CA VAL A 183 11.48 -2.50 1.04
C VAL A 183 12.57 -2.92 0.05
N ASN A 184 12.47 -2.58 -1.23
CA ASN A 184 13.51 -2.83 -2.22
C ASN A 184 14.51 -1.68 -2.39
N HIS A 185 14.35 -0.58 -1.65
CA HIS A 185 15.30 0.53 -1.62
C HIS A 185 16.50 0.16 -0.73
N LYS A 186 17.73 0.29 -1.25
CA LYS A 186 18.96 -0.20 -0.59
C LYS A 186 19.12 0.35 0.83
N ALA A 187 18.98 1.66 1.04
CA ALA A 187 19.13 2.24 2.37
C ALA A 187 18.03 1.75 3.34
N THR A 188 16.81 1.54 2.85
CA THR A 188 15.73 0.95 3.66
C THR A 188 16.07 -0.48 4.08
N ARG A 189 16.63 -1.30 3.18
CA ARG A 189 17.07 -2.67 3.50
C ARG A 189 18.11 -2.70 4.61
N HIS A 190 19.09 -1.78 4.58
CA HIS A 190 20.06 -1.63 5.66
C HIS A 190 19.39 -1.31 7.00
N VAL A 191 18.42 -0.38 7.02
CA VAL A 191 17.65 -0.05 8.24
C VAL A 191 16.86 -1.25 8.76
N LEU A 192 16.36 -2.11 7.87
CA LEU A 192 15.63 -3.33 8.22
C LEU A 192 16.54 -4.52 8.58
N GLY A 193 17.86 -4.30 8.65
CA GLY A 193 18.85 -5.32 9.03
C GLY A 193 19.27 -6.27 7.92
N ASP A 194 19.01 -5.92 6.65
CA ASP A 194 19.41 -6.70 5.47
C ASP A 194 20.65 -6.08 4.80
N ALA A 195 21.75 -5.98 5.55
CA ALA A 195 22.96 -5.30 5.07
C ALA A 195 23.63 -5.99 3.87
N ASN A 196 23.40 -7.30 3.71
CA ASN A 196 23.97 -8.10 2.63
C ASN A 196 23.00 -8.25 1.43
N LEU A 197 21.84 -7.60 1.47
CA LEU A 197 20.83 -7.61 0.39
C LEU A 197 20.39 -9.03 -0.02
N THR A 198 20.23 -9.93 0.95
CA THR A 198 19.87 -11.33 0.71
C THR A 198 18.40 -11.64 0.96
N MET A 199 17.70 -10.80 1.72
CA MET A 199 16.29 -11.00 2.00
C MET A 199 15.41 -10.71 0.78
N ASN A 200 14.31 -11.45 0.64
CA ASN A 200 13.29 -11.14 -0.35
C ASN A 200 12.29 -10.08 0.16
N ALA A 201 11.47 -9.52 -0.75
CA ALA A 201 10.52 -8.47 -0.40
C ALA A 201 9.52 -8.89 0.70
N ALA A 202 9.08 -10.14 0.71
CA ALA A 202 8.20 -10.70 1.73
C ALA A 202 8.83 -10.65 3.14
N GLN A 203 10.07 -11.12 3.28
CA GLN A 203 10.83 -11.07 4.54
C GLN A 203 11.06 -9.62 5.00
N LEU A 204 11.36 -8.72 4.05
CA LEU A 204 11.58 -7.31 4.35
C LEU A 204 10.27 -6.61 4.74
N LYS A 205 9.12 -6.96 4.15
CA LYS A 205 7.80 -6.47 4.59
C LYS A 205 7.51 -6.89 6.04
N GLN A 206 7.80 -8.12 6.44
CA GLN A 206 7.68 -8.56 7.85
C GLN A 206 8.56 -7.71 8.77
N LYS A 207 9.84 -7.50 8.42
CA LYS A 207 10.74 -6.60 9.16
C LYS A 207 10.19 -5.18 9.27
N ALA A 208 9.61 -4.64 8.20
CA ALA A 208 9.03 -3.30 8.16
C ALA A 208 7.78 -3.16 9.04
N ILE A 209 6.95 -4.21 9.16
CA ILE A 209 5.80 -4.23 10.08
C ILE A 209 6.28 -4.10 11.52
N ARG A 210 7.26 -4.93 11.92
CA ARG A 210 7.87 -4.85 13.25
C ARG A 210 8.51 -3.49 13.52
N ALA A 211 9.33 -3.00 12.59
CA ALA A 211 9.97 -1.70 12.71
C ALA A 211 8.94 -0.55 12.84
N SER A 212 7.78 -0.68 12.19
CA SER A 212 6.68 0.28 12.32
C SER A 212 6.04 0.24 13.72
N VAL A 213 5.85 -0.95 14.30
CA VAL A 213 5.37 -1.08 15.69
C VAL A 213 6.38 -0.51 16.67
N GLU A 214 7.66 -0.85 16.54
CA GLU A 214 8.72 -0.35 17.41
C GLU A 214 8.83 1.18 17.32
N ARG A 215 8.75 1.73 16.10
CA ARG A 215 8.71 3.19 15.87
C ARG A 215 7.50 3.85 16.52
N ALA A 216 6.33 3.20 16.50
CA ALA A 216 5.15 3.70 17.19
C ALA A 216 5.39 3.82 18.70
N LEU A 217 6.02 2.80 19.31
CA LEU A 217 6.33 2.82 20.74
C LEU A 217 7.39 3.87 21.08
N GLU A 218 8.37 4.08 20.21
CA GLU A 218 9.37 5.14 20.36
C GLU A 218 8.75 6.54 20.32
N VAL A 219 7.87 6.80 19.35
CA VAL A 219 7.30 8.15 19.12
C VAL A 219 6.14 8.47 20.04
N TYR A 220 5.26 7.49 20.29
CA TYR A 220 4.01 7.70 21.02
C TYR A 220 4.02 7.11 22.43
N GLY A 221 5.13 6.49 22.84
CA GLY A 221 5.25 5.78 24.10
C GLY A 221 4.57 4.41 24.06
N HIS A 222 4.75 3.64 25.14
CA HIS A 222 4.07 2.37 25.31
C HIS A 222 2.67 2.57 25.91
N SER A 223 1.65 1.99 25.30
CA SER A 223 0.31 1.84 25.86
C SER A 223 -0.24 0.45 25.57
N PRO A 224 -0.79 -0.27 26.57
CA PRO A 224 -1.46 -1.55 26.35
C PRO A 224 -2.69 -1.40 25.44
N HIS A 225 -3.19 -0.17 25.25
CA HIS A 225 -4.37 0.11 24.45
C HIS A 225 -4.07 0.53 23.01
N HIS A 226 -2.81 0.45 22.57
CA HIS A 226 -2.45 0.63 21.17
C HIS A 226 -3.08 -0.44 20.28
N ARG A 227 -3.42 -0.02 19.06
CA ARG A 227 -4.04 -0.86 18.05
C ARG A 227 -3.28 -0.69 16.73
N PHE A 228 -2.85 -1.80 16.16
CA PHE A 228 -2.13 -1.84 14.88
C PHE A 228 -2.98 -2.58 13.85
N GLY A 229 -3.17 -1.99 12.68
CA GLY A 229 -3.88 -2.61 11.56
C GLY A 229 -3.03 -2.59 10.30
N MET A 230 -2.90 -3.71 9.60
CA MET A 230 -2.30 -3.78 8.26
C MET A 230 -3.38 -4.19 7.25
N SER A 231 -3.42 -3.45 6.14
CA SER A 231 -4.29 -3.76 5.00
C SER A 231 -3.46 -4.32 3.84
N ASP A 232 -3.90 -5.40 3.23
CA ASP A 232 -3.29 -6.03 2.04
C ASP A 232 -4.38 -6.80 1.27
N ASP A 233 -4.24 -6.91 -0.04
CA ASP A 233 -5.19 -7.55 -0.96
C ASP A 233 -4.68 -8.90 -1.51
N ASP A 234 -3.37 -9.20 -1.38
CA ASP A 234 -2.78 -10.47 -1.83
C ASP A 234 -2.86 -11.53 -0.72
N PRO A 235 -3.56 -12.67 -0.96
CA PRO A 235 -3.64 -13.78 -0.01
C PRO A 235 -2.28 -14.30 0.50
N LYS A 236 -1.23 -14.28 -0.35
CA LYS A 236 0.11 -14.72 0.04
C LYS A 236 0.76 -13.73 1.02
N ASN A 237 0.62 -12.43 0.78
CA ASN A 237 1.11 -11.40 1.69
C ASN A 237 0.33 -11.42 3.01
N ILE A 238 -0.98 -11.62 2.95
CA ILE A 238 -1.86 -11.73 4.12
C ILE A 238 -1.35 -12.78 5.12
N GLN A 239 -0.93 -13.96 4.65
CA GLN A 239 -0.40 -15.00 5.52
C GLN A 239 0.88 -14.54 6.25
N LEU A 240 1.82 -13.96 5.53
CA LEU A 240 3.09 -13.47 6.09
C LEU A 240 2.90 -12.31 7.07
N ILE A 241 1.94 -11.43 6.79
CA ILE A 241 1.53 -10.35 7.70
C ILE A 241 0.97 -10.94 8.98
N ALA A 242 0.08 -11.93 8.88
CA ALA A 242 -0.50 -12.59 10.04
C ALA A 242 0.58 -13.25 10.92
N GLU A 243 1.54 -13.95 10.32
CA GLU A 243 2.66 -14.57 11.04
C GLU A 243 3.45 -13.54 11.86
N GLU A 244 3.81 -12.40 11.27
CA GLU A 244 4.57 -11.37 11.99
C GLU A 244 3.72 -10.68 13.06
N MET A 245 2.42 -10.44 12.81
CA MET A 245 1.52 -9.91 13.83
C MET A 245 1.30 -10.87 14.99
N ILE A 246 1.32 -12.20 14.76
CA ILE A 246 1.26 -13.20 15.84
C ILE A 246 2.50 -13.10 16.73
N ARG A 247 3.70 -12.95 16.13
CA ARG A 247 4.95 -12.73 16.88
C ARG A 247 4.86 -11.44 17.70
N LEU A 248 4.41 -10.35 17.09
CA LEU A 248 4.21 -9.07 17.79
C LEU A 248 3.16 -9.17 18.91
N LYS A 249 2.09 -9.97 18.73
CA LYS A 249 1.10 -10.25 19.77
C LYS A 249 1.68 -11.08 20.92
N ALA A 250 2.66 -11.93 20.65
CA ALA A 250 3.38 -12.66 21.69
C ALA A 250 4.25 -11.69 22.52
N ASP A 251 4.97 -10.79 21.84
CA ASP A 251 5.86 -9.79 22.45
C ASP A 251 5.07 -8.69 23.21
N TYR A 252 3.92 -8.28 22.67
CA TYR A 252 3.06 -7.20 23.19
C TYR A 252 1.61 -7.70 23.40
N PRO A 253 1.36 -8.53 24.43
CA PRO A 253 0.10 -9.26 24.58
C PRO A 253 -1.12 -8.41 24.90
N GLU A 254 -0.93 -7.22 25.46
CA GLU A 254 -2.05 -6.33 25.78
C GLU A 254 -2.51 -5.50 24.58
N MET A 255 -1.60 -5.22 23.64
CA MET A 255 -1.91 -4.47 22.41
C MET A 255 -2.76 -5.29 21.46
N SER A 256 -3.56 -4.62 20.63
CA SER A 256 -4.37 -5.28 19.61
C SER A 256 -3.74 -5.19 18.23
N PHE A 257 -3.73 -6.31 17.52
CA PHE A 257 -3.25 -6.40 16.14
C PHE A 257 -4.39 -6.87 15.24
N PHE A 258 -4.53 -6.22 14.09
CA PHE A 258 -5.61 -6.49 13.14
C PHE A 258 -5.05 -6.67 11.75
N LEU A 259 -5.51 -7.72 11.08
CA LEU A 259 -5.35 -7.92 9.66
C LEU A 259 -6.65 -7.47 8.97
N ILE A 260 -6.53 -6.62 7.97
CA ILE A 260 -7.65 -6.13 7.17
C ILE A 260 -7.47 -6.72 5.78
N ALA A 261 -8.23 -7.77 5.47
CA ALA A 261 -8.26 -8.38 4.16
C ALA A 261 -9.28 -7.64 3.29
N THR A 262 -8.84 -7.16 2.14
CA THR A 262 -9.68 -6.42 1.20
C THR A 262 -9.75 -7.18 -0.13
N HIS A 263 -10.85 -7.88 -0.38
CA HIS A 263 -11.06 -8.63 -1.62
C HIS A 263 -12.48 -8.37 -2.16
N ASP A 264 -12.60 -8.05 -3.45
CA ASP A 264 -13.87 -7.82 -4.15
C ASP A 264 -14.83 -6.84 -3.44
N GLY A 265 -14.29 -5.77 -2.86
CA GLY A 265 -15.08 -4.75 -2.15
C GLY A 265 -15.59 -5.16 -0.77
N ASN A 266 -15.27 -6.39 -0.30
CA ASN A 266 -15.54 -6.84 1.05
C ASN A 266 -14.34 -6.57 1.97
N PHE A 267 -14.64 -6.07 3.17
CA PHE A 267 -13.66 -5.83 4.22
C PHE A 267 -13.85 -6.86 5.33
N VAL A 268 -12.87 -7.75 5.51
CA VAL A 268 -12.85 -8.66 6.65
C VAL A 268 -11.72 -8.26 7.58
N LYS A 269 -12.09 -7.93 8.82
CA LYS A 269 -11.15 -7.56 9.86
C LYS A 269 -10.95 -8.73 10.82
N HIS A 270 -9.75 -9.29 10.79
CA HIS A 270 -9.35 -10.36 11.70
C HIS A 270 -8.55 -9.77 12.86
N GLU A 271 -8.93 -10.08 14.08
CA GLU A 271 -8.07 -9.80 15.23
C GLU A 271 -7.08 -10.95 15.38
N ILE A 272 -5.82 -10.58 15.60
CA ILE A 272 -4.75 -11.54 15.82
C ILE A 272 -4.71 -11.89 17.31
N THR A 273 -4.87 -13.17 17.61
CA THR A 273 -4.72 -13.75 18.95
C THR A 273 -3.43 -14.55 19.04
N ARG A 274 -3.06 -14.97 20.26
CA ARG A 274 -1.88 -15.83 20.46
C ARG A 274 -2.01 -17.21 19.81
N HIS A 275 -3.23 -17.62 19.48
CA HIS A 275 -3.54 -18.94 18.92
C HIS A 275 -3.88 -18.90 17.42
N GLY A 276 -3.87 -17.72 16.79
CA GLY A 276 -4.17 -17.56 15.37
C GLY A 276 -4.99 -16.30 15.08
N THR A 277 -5.85 -16.38 14.07
CA THR A 277 -6.74 -15.27 13.71
C THR A 277 -8.17 -15.59 14.12
N GLU A 278 -8.83 -14.66 14.80
CA GLU A 278 -10.26 -14.76 15.08
C GLU A 278 -10.99 -13.77 14.18
N PRO A 279 -11.95 -14.21 13.35
CA PRO A 279 -12.77 -13.29 12.59
C PRO A 279 -13.59 -12.48 13.58
N LYS A 280 -13.31 -11.18 13.68
CA LYS A 280 -14.32 -10.27 14.16
C LYS A 280 -15.22 -9.99 12.98
N VAL A 281 -16.37 -10.67 12.95
CA VAL A 281 -17.55 -10.08 12.33
C VAL A 281 -17.69 -8.76 13.06
N GLY A 282 -17.24 -7.67 12.44
CA GLY A 282 -17.59 -6.36 12.97
C GLY A 282 -19.09 -6.39 13.13
N ASP A 283 -19.63 -5.89 14.25
CA ASP A 283 -20.91 -5.17 14.18
C ASP A 283 -20.87 -4.49 12.85
N SER A 284 -21.74 -4.91 11.92
CA SER A 284 -21.71 -4.47 10.55
C SER A 284 -21.28 -3.01 10.57
N VAL A 285 -20.05 -2.69 10.14
CA VAL A 285 -19.79 -1.33 9.70
C VAL A 285 -20.75 -1.27 8.57
N SER A 286 -21.91 -0.71 8.88
CA SER A 286 -23.14 -1.17 8.27
C SER A 286 -22.88 -1.10 6.79
N VAL A 287 -23.22 -2.14 6.06
CA VAL A 287 -23.26 -2.03 4.61
C VAL A 287 -24.17 -0.84 4.23
N ASN A 288 -25.06 -0.38 5.14
CA ASN A 288 -25.78 0.90 5.09
C ASN A 288 -24.95 2.20 5.25
N GLN A 289 -23.65 2.14 5.56
CA GLN A 289 -22.76 3.31 5.67
C GLN A 289 -21.84 3.46 4.44
N LEU A 290 -21.84 2.50 3.50
CA LEU A 290 -21.15 2.60 2.21
C LEU A 290 -21.92 2.06 0.99
N ASN A 291 -23.13 1.50 1.12
CA ASN A 291 -24.05 1.27 0.00
C ASN A 291 -25.11 2.36 -0.08
N LEU A 292 -25.03 3.20 -1.12
CA LEU A 292 -26.06 4.18 -1.47
C LEU A 292 -26.48 4.04 -2.94
N PHE A 293 -26.49 2.80 -3.44
CA PHE A 293 -27.11 2.44 -4.72
C PHE A 293 -27.80 1.08 -4.61
N ASP A 294 -29.00 1.11 -4.05
CA ASP A 294 -30.15 0.40 -4.59
C ASP A 294 -31.38 1.24 -4.24
N VAL A 295 -31.69 2.19 -5.14
CA VAL A 295 -32.94 2.93 -5.10
C VAL A 295 -33.97 2.09 -5.85
N ASP A 296 -35.07 1.83 -5.14
CA ASP A 296 -36.37 1.39 -5.63
C ASP A 296 -36.57 1.54 -7.15
N ARG A 297 -36.60 0.40 -7.84
CA ARG A 297 -37.41 0.29 -9.06
C ARG A 297 -38.83 -0.04 -8.65
N HIS A 298 -39.64 1.01 -8.52
CA HIS A 298 -41.09 0.89 -8.59
C HIS A 298 -41.52 0.06 -9.81
N LYS A 299 -42.40 -0.91 -9.56
CA LYS A 299 -43.51 -1.46 -10.38
C LYS A 299 -44.12 -2.58 -9.53
N SER A 300 -45.34 -2.55 -9.00
CA SER A 300 -46.56 -1.79 -9.32
C SER A 300 -47.34 -1.49 -8.04
#